data_AF-A0A9P6NPM5-F1
#
_entry.id   AF-A0A9P6NPM5-F1
#
_cell.length_a   1.000
_cell.length_b   1.000
_cell.length_c   1.000
_cell.angle_alpha   90.00
_cell.angle_beta   90.00
_cell.angle_gamma   90.00
#
_symmetry.space_group_name_H-M   'P 1'
#
loop_
_entity.id
_entity.type
_entity.pdbx_description
1 polymer ?
#
loop_
_entity_poly.entity_id
_entity_poly.type
_entity_poly.pdbx_seq_one_letter_code
_entity_poly.pdbx_strand_id
1 'polypeptide(L)'
;MCNGNGWSLIPLLNQWQICAGNRAIQHIPIMLYLENTSGNKSKKWNKHMAFFCSLAGLLPKLQDQEYNIHFISTSNSATAIELADGIVEELQ
;
A
#
# COMPACT_ATOMS: atom_id res chain seq x y z
N MET A 1 13.20 -36.35 -29.54
CA MET A 1 13.97 -35.31 -30.26
C MET A 1 12.99 -34.49 -31.08
N CYS A 2 12.57 -33.34 -30.58
CA CYS A 2 11.82 -32.36 -31.39
C CYS A 2 12.80 -31.25 -31.77
N ASN A 3 13.14 -31.22 -33.06
CA ASN A 3 13.91 -30.19 -33.72
C ASN A 3 13.02 -28.97 -33.99
N GLY A 4 13.56 -27.77 -33.83
CA GLY A 4 13.08 -26.58 -34.53
C GLY A 4 12.37 -25.51 -33.68
N ASN A 5 12.97 -24.32 -33.72
CA ASN A 5 12.42 -22.98 -33.46
C ASN A 5 12.60 -22.46 -32.02
N GLY A 6 13.54 -21.51 -31.88
CA GLY A 6 13.97 -20.86 -30.65
C GLY A 6 12.90 -19.98 -30.02
N TRP A 7 11.89 -20.61 -29.43
CA TRP A 7 11.01 -20.01 -28.44
C TRP A 7 11.55 -20.40 -27.06
N SER A 8 12.04 -19.44 -26.29
CA SER A 8 12.28 -19.66 -24.88
C SER A 8 10.93 -19.92 -24.21
N LEU A 9 10.78 -21.10 -23.60
CA LEU A 9 9.67 -21.39 -22.70
C LEU A 9 9.74 -20.40 -21.54
N ILE A 10 8.94 -19.34 -21.59
CA ILE A 10 8.75 -18.46 -20.44
C ILE A 10 8.08 -19.33 -19.37
N PRO A 11 8.70 -19.56 -18.20
CA PRO A 11 8.04 -20.31 -17.14
C PRO A 11 6.75 -19.57 -16.79
N LEU A 12 5.62 -20.27 -16.91
CA LEU A 12 4.30 -19.71 -16.60
C LEU A 12 4.17 -19.32 -15.13
N LEU A 13 5.03 -19.85 -14.26
CA LEU A 13 5.05 -19.53 -12.85
C LEU A 13 6.06 -18.42 -12.54
N ASN A 14 5.58 -17.35 -11.88
CA ASN A 14 6.47 -16.38 -11.25
C ASN A 14 7.15 -16.99 -10.00
N GLN A 15 8.23 -16.37 -9.52
CA GLN A 15 8.97 -16.87 -8.36
C GLN A 15 8.09 -17.03 -7.12
N TRP A 16 7.11 -16.14 -6.92
CA TRP A 16 6.19 -16.21 -5.78
C TRP A 16 5.32 -17.47 -5.80
N GLN A 17 4.85 -17.89 -6.97
CA GLN A 17 4.08 -19.13 -7.13
C GLN A 17 4.91 -20.37 -6.80
N ILE A 18 6.21 -20.36 -7.14
CA ILE A 18 7.15 -21.43 -6.75
C ILE A 18 7.30 -21.46 -5.23
N CYS A 19 7.56 -20.31 -4.60
CA CYS A 19 7.68 -20.18 -3.14
C CYS A 19 6.39 -20.54 -2.39
N ALA A 20 5.22 -20.31 -3.00
CA ALA A 20 3.92 -20.57 -2.39
C ALA A 20 3.59 -22.07 -2.26
N GLY A 21 4.24 -22.97 -3.01
CA GLY A 21 4.12 -24.41 -2.82
C GLY A 21 2.67 -24.91 -2.75
N ASN A 22 1.91 -24.74 -3.83
CA ASN A 22 0.47 -25.03 -3.96
C ASN A 22 -0.48 -24.20 -3.07
N ARG A 23 -0.01 -23.17 -2.36
CA ARG A 23 -0.90 -22.21 -1.68
C ARG A 23 -1.45 -21.17 -2.64
N ALA A 24 -2.68 -20.71 -2.38
CA ALA A 24 -3.26 -19.60 -3.10
C ALA A 24 -2.48 -18.32 -2.83
N ILE A 25 -2.12 -17.60 -3.89
CA ILE A 25 -1.58 -16.24 -3.81
C ILE A 25 -2.73 -15.28 -4.07
N GLN A 26 -2.93 -14.35 -3.15
CA GLN A 26 -3.94 -13.31 -3.28
C GLN A 26 -3.24 -11.96 -3.33
N HIS A 27 -3.52 -11.19 -4.38
CA HIS A 27 -3.15 -9.78 -4.42
C HIS A 27 -4.17 -9.00 -3.61
N ILE A 28 -3.71 -8.39 -2.52
CA ILE A 28 -4.54 -7.54 -1.67
C ILE A 28 -4.06 -6.10 -1.87
N PRO A 29 -4.77 -5.27 -2.64
CA PRO A 29 -4.38 -3.89 -2.82
C PRO A 29 -4.51 -3.13 -1.50
N ILE A 30 -3.60 -2.21 -1.25
CA ILE A 30 -3.65 -1.30 -0.10
C ILE A 30 -4.14 0.05 -0.59
N MET A 31 -5.09 0.64 0.13
CA MET A 31 -5.55 2.00 -0.09
C MET A 31 -4.79 2.92 0.88
N LEU A 32 -3.99 3.84 0.34
CA LEU A 32 -3.33 4.90 1.10
C LEU A 32 -4.17 6.17 1.02
N TYR A 33 -4.39 6.82 2.15
CA TYR A 33 -5.05 8.12 2.19
C TYR A 33 -4.40 9.02 3.23
N LEU A 34 -4.49 10.32 2.96
CA LEU A 34 -3.92 11.35 3.81
C LEU A 34 -5.04 12.08 4.53
N GLU A 35 -4.92 12.18 5.84
CA GLU A 35 -5.82 12.96 6.68
C GLU A 35 -5.07 14.13 7.34
N ASN A 36 -5.71 15.30 7.35
CA ASN A 36 -5.26 16.43 8.14
C ASN A 36 -6.01 16.43 9.48
N THR A 37 -5.41 15.84 10.52
CA THR A 37 -6.05 15.68 11.84
C THR A 37 -6.09 16.97 12.66
N SER A 38 -5.96 18.14 12.03
CA SER A 38 -6.04 19.43 12.70
C SER A 38 -7.49 19.77 13.09
N GLY A 39 -8.03 19.11 14.11
CA GLY A 39 -9.32 19.45 14.72
C GLY A 39 -9.34 20.81 15.42
N ASN A 40 -8.21 21.52 15.46
CA ASN A 40 -8.10 22.86 16.03
C ASN A 40 -8.28 23.95 14.96
N LYS A 41 -9.48 24.55 14.92
CA LYS A 41 -9.76 25.77 14.13
C LYS A 41 -8.89 26.97 14.55
N SER A 42 -8.20 26.91 15.69
CA SER A 42 -7.54 28.05 16.34
C SER A 42 -6.01 28.09 16.23
N LYS A 43 -5.33 27.04 15.75
CA LYS A 43 -3.85 27.02 15.65
C LYS A 43 -3.39 26.59 14.27
N LYS A 44 -3.20 27.58 13.40
CA LYS A 44 -2.54 27.46 12.07
C LYS A 44 -1.16 26.77 12.13
N TRP A 45 -0.56 26.69 13.32
CA TRP A 45 0.78 26.18 13.60
C TRP A 45 0.87 24.69 13.98
N ASN A 46 -0.25 24.01 14.22
CA ASN A 46 -0.27 22.57 14.57
C ASN A 46 -0.97 21.74 13.49
N LYS A 47 -0.66 22.01 12.22
CA LYS A 47 -1.18 21.20 11.12
C LYS A 47 -0.31 19.94 11.01
N HIS A 48 -0.84 18.81 11.46
CA HIS A 48 -0.23 17.51 11.25
C HIS A 48 -0.94 16.82 10.09
N MET A 49 -0.17 16.41 9.09
CA MET A 49 -0.65 15.61 7.96
C MET A 49 -0.21 14.18 8.24
N ALA A 50 -1.17 13.25 8.29
CA ALA A 50 -0.94 11.85 8.61
C ALA A 50 -1.41 10.96 7.46
N PHE A 51 -0.58 9.99 7.08
CA PHE A 51 -0.96 8.92 6.16
C PHE A 51 -1.45 7.72 6.95
N PHE A 52 -2.52 7.14 6.42
CA PHE A 52 -3.10 5.89 6.87
C PHE A 52 -3.22 4.93 5.69
N CYS A 53 -3.24 3.63 6.00
CA CYS A 53 -3.51 2.59 5.02
C CYS A 53 -4.63 1.66 5.49
N SER A 54 -5.43 1.18 4.55
CA SER A 54 -6.43 0.15 4.77
C SER A 54 -6.43 -0.85 3.63
N LEU A 55 -6.90 -2.08 3.86
CA LEU A 55 -7.08 -3.05 2.78
C LEU A 55 -8.17 -2.57 1.80
N ALA A 56 -7.87 -2.60 0.51
CA ALA A 56 -8.85 -2.26 -0.51
C ALA A 56 -9.89 -3.37 -0.68
N GLY A 57 -11.14 -3.00 -0.96
CA GLY A 57 -12.23 -3.95 -1.22
C GLY A 57 -13.01 -4.39 0.02
N LEU A 58 -12.73 -3.81 1.19
CA LEU A 58 -13.59 -3.95 2.36
C LEU A 58 -14.91 -3.20 2.15
N LEU A 59 -15.99 -3.71 2.76
CA LEU A 59 -17.25 -2.98 2.84
C LEU A 59 -17.04 -1.69 3.66
N PRO A 60 -17.71 -0.57 3.35
CA PRO A 60 -17.50 0.71 4.05
C PRO A 60 -17.60 0.56 5.59
N LYS A 61 -18.60 -0.21 6.06
CA LYS A 61 -18.79 -0.48 7.49
C LYS A 61 -17.62 -1.18 8.17
N LEU A 62 -16.86 -1.98 7.42
CA LEU A 62 -15.66 -2.65 7.91
C LEU A 62 -14.47 -1.71 7.79
N GLN A 63 -14.31 -1.03 6.65
CA GLN A 63 -13.21 -0.11 6.41
C GLN A 63 -13.11 1.00 7.47
N ASP A 64 -14.25 1.50 7.95
CA ASP A 64 -14.30 2.53 8.99
C ASP A 64 -14.02 2.01 10.41
N GLN A 65 -13.85 0.69 10.59
CA GLN A 65 -13.45 0.14 11.88
C GLN A 65 -11.95 0.34 12.09
N GLU A 66 -11.58 0.85 13.26
CA GLU A 66 -10.19 1.20 13.62
C GLU A 66 -9.19 0.06 13.36
N TYR A 67 -9.61 -1.20 13.49
CA TYR A 67 -8.74 -2.35 13.25
C TYR A 67 -8.25 -2.48 11.80
N ASN A 68 -8.99 -1.92 10.83
CA ASN A 68 -8.63 -1.93 9.41
C ASN A 68 -7.85 -0.68 8.97
N ILE A 69 -7.65 0.27 9.89
CA ILE A 69 -6.98 1.54 9.61
C ILE A 69 -5.62 1.48 10.30
N HIS A 70 -4.57 1.45 9.50
CA HIS A 70 -3.19 1.38 9.99
C HIS A 70 -2.50 2.73 9.79
N PHE A 71 -1.87 3.22 10.85
CA PHE A 71 -1.05 4.42 10.79
C PHE A 71 0.27 4.13 10.06
N ILE A 72 0.64 5.00 9.12
CA ILE A 72 1.91 4.89 8.38
C ILE A 72 2.91 5.92 8.88
N SER A 73 2.57 7.22 8.74
CA SER A 73 3.49 8.30 9.09
C SER A 73 2.75 9.61 9.32
N THR A 74 3.38 10.53 10.06
CA THR A 74 2.87 11.89 10.29
C THR A 74 3.99 12.89 10.19
N SER A 75 3.70 14.06 9.64
CA SER A 75 4.62 15.19 9.65
C SER A 75 3.87 16.50 9.86
N ASN A 76 4.52 17.41 10.58
CA ASN A 76 4.08 18.80 10.72
C ASN A 76 4.83 19.75 9.77
N SER A 77 5.84 19.24 9.07
CA SER A 77 6.75 20.04 8.25
C SER A 77 6.72 19.60 6.78
N ALA A 78 6.50 18.31 6.53
CA ALA A 78 6.42 17.76 5.17
C ALA A 78 5.02 17.97 4.58
N THR A 79 5.00 18.30 3.29
CA THR A 79 3.80 18.30 2.47
C THR A 79 3.32 16.87 2.19
N ALA A 80 2.11 16.74 1.64
CA ALA A 80 1.55 15.45 1.25
C ALA A 80 2.46 14.66 0.31
N ILE A 81 3.13 15.35 -0.62
CA ILE A 81 3.98 14.72 -1.64
C ILE A 81 5.30 14.27 -1.03
N GLU A 82 5.98 15.13 -0.26
CA GLU A 82 7.24 14.77 0.41
C GLU A 82 7.07 13.58 1.35
N LEU A 83 5.93 13.53 2.07
CA LEU A 83 5.61 12.41 2.94
C LEU A 83 5.26 11.14 2.13
N ALA A 84 4.62 11.27 0.97
CA ALA A 84 4.34 10.15 0.08
C ALA A 84 5.60 9.61 -0.59
N ASP A 85 6.54 10.48 -0.98
CA ASP A 85 7.81 10.09 -1.58
C ASP A 85 8.61 9.20 -0.62
N GLY A 86 8.67 9.56 0.66
CA GLY A 86 9.30 8.71 1.69
C GLY A 86 8.62 7.35 1.85
N ILE A 87 7.28 7.29 1.77
CA ILE A 87 6.54 6.02 1.82
C ILE A 87 6.83 5.16 0.58
N VAL A 88 6.94 5.77 -0.60
CA VAL A 88 7.24 5.05 -1.84
C VAL A 88 8.66 4.48 -1.80
N GLU A 89 9.63 5.21 -1.26
CA GLU A 89 11.00 4.75 -1.09
C GLU A 89 11.09 3.53 -0.15
N GLU A 90 10.30 3.50 0.94
CA GLU A 90 10.25 2.37 1.86
C GLU A 90 9.56 1.11 1.29
N LEU A 91 8.68 1.27 0.30
CA LEU A 91 7.93 0.17 -0.32
C LEU A 91 8.70 -0.58 -1.42
N GLN A 92 9.82 -0.02 -1.89
CA GLN A 92 10.65 -0.57 -2.96
C GLN A 92 11.69 -1.58 -2.46
#